data_AF-A0A453PG55-F1
#
_entry.id   AF-A0A453PG55-F1
#
_cell.length_a   1.000
_cell.length_b   1.000
_cell.length_c   1.000
_cell.angle_alpha   90.00
_cell.angle_beta   90.00
_cell.angle_gamma   90.00
#
_symmetry.space_group_name_H-M   'P 1'
#
loop_
_entity.id
_entity.type
_entity.pdbx_description
1 polymer ?
#
loop_
_entity_poly.entity_id
_entity_poly.type
_entity_poly.pdbx_seq_one_letter_code
_entity_poly.pdbx_strand_id
1 'polypeptide(L)'
;LSSTSSKVPRGRLLGGGDKAVHNVDSRLPGEAQPPQLEVTPITKYTSDPGLVLGRQIAVNRTYIVYGLKLGNIRVLNINTALRSLLRGHTQVYILVQRDKLLVSSM
;
A
#
# COMPACT_ATOMS: atom_id res chain seq x y z
N LEU A 1 -24.02 3.28 22.73
CA LEU A 1 -25.04 3.87 21.82
C LEU A 1 -24.85 3.22 20.46
N SER A 2 -25.78 2.34 20.07
CA SER A 2 -25.75 1.59 18.80
C SER A 2 -26.20 2.50 17.66
N SER A 3 -25.35 2.74 16.67
CA SER A 3 -25.71 3.46 15.44
C SER A 3 -26.43 2.49 14.49
N THR A 4 -27.76 2.54 14.44
CA THR A 4 -28.54 1.77 13.45
C THR A 4 -28.51 2.48 12.10
N SER A 5 -27.74 1.94 11.15
CA SER A 5 -27.77 2.36 9.75
C SER A 5 -29.13 2.04 9.13
N SER A 6 -29.80 3.03 8.52
CA SER A 6 -31.09 2.86 7.83
C SER A 6 -30.96 2.27 6.42
N LYS A 7 -29.73 2.02 5.94
CA LYS A 7 -29.48 1.45 4.63
C LYS A 7 -29.54 -0.07 4.70
N VAL A 8 -30.40 -0.68 3.88
CA VAL A 8 -30.46 -2.13 3.71
C VAL A 8 -29.10 -2.61 3.17
N PRO A 9 -28.40 -3.54 3.85
CA PRO A 9 -27.15 -4.08 3.36
C PRO A 9 -27.39 -4.85 2.06
N ARG A 10 -26.62 -4.55 1.01
CA ARG A 10 -26.70 -5.20 -0.31
C ARG A 10 -25.57 -6.21 -0.55
N GLY A 11 -24.74 -6.44 0.46
CA GLY A 11 -23.60 -7.37 0.40
C GLY A 11 -23.95 -8.75 0.95
N ARG A 12 -23.09 -9.74 0.65
CA ARG A 12 -23.21 -11.11 1.17
C ARG A 12 -22.99 -11.15 2.68
N LEU A 13 -23.86 -11.85 3.40
CA LEU A 13 -23.61 -12.17 4.80
C LEU A 13 -22.45 -13.19 4.87
N LEU A 14 -21.34 -12.79 5.48
CA LEU A 14 -20.24 -13.71 5.76
C LEU A 14 -20.62 -14.55 6.99
N GLY A 15 -20.62 -15.87 6.86
CA GLY A 15 -20.84 -16.77 8.01
C GLY A 15 -19.76 -16.58 9.07
N GLY A 16 -20.12 -16.67 10.35
CA GLY A 16 -19.15 -16.56 11.45
C GLY A 16 -18.14 -17.70 11.43
N GLY A 17 -16.88 -17.40 11.15
CA GLY A 17 -15.80 -18.37 11.06
C GLY A 17 -14.58 -17.81 10.34
N ASP A 18 -13.39 -18.27 10.74
CA ASP A 18 -12.11 -17.68 10.37
C ASP A 18 -11.78 -17.99 8.90
N LYS A 19 -11.64 -16.93 8.09
CA LYS A 19 -11.40 -16.86 6.63
C LYS A 19 -12.61 -17.02 5.70
N ALA A 20 -13.27 -15.89 5.45
CA ALA A 20 -14.06 -15.69 4.24
C ALA A 20 -13.14 -15.38 3.04
N VAL A 21 -12.98 -16.33 2.11
CA VAL A 21 -12.34 -16.08 0.81
C VAL A 21 -13.41 -15.51 -0.13
N HIS A 22 -13.36 -14.21 -0.36
CA HIS A 22 -14.27 -13.53 -1.29
C HIS A 22 -13.60 -13.36 -2.65
N ASN A 23 -14.09 -14.09 -3.65
CA ASN A 23 -13.70 -13.88 -5.04
C ASN A 23 -14.59 -12.77 -5.64
N VAL A 24 -13.96 -11.64 -5.98
CA VAL A 24 -14.59 -10.41 -6.50
C VAL A 24 -15.29 -10.63 -7.84
N ASP A 25 -14.86 -11.63 -8.60
CA ASP A 25 -15.45 -12.01 -9.89
C ASP A 25 -16.64 -12.97 -9.73
N SER A 26 -16.80 -13.59 -8.55
CA SER A 26 -17.87 -14.57 -8.26
C SER A 26 -19.08 -13.92 -7.59
N ARG A 27 -20.03 -13.44 -8.40
CA ARG A 27 -21.28 -12.86 -7.91
C ARG A 27 -22.38 -13.91 -7.77
N LEU A 28 -23.09 -13.90 -6.65
CA LEU A 28 -24.29 -14.72 -6.46
C LEU A 28 -25.54 -14.04 -7.03
N PRO A 29 -26.57 -14.80 -7.46
CA PRO A 29 -27.84 -14.23 -7.89
C PRO A 29 -28.45 -13.34 -6.79
N GLY A 30 -28.70 -12.07 -7.09
CA GLY A 30 -29.23 -11.08 -6.14
C GLY A 30 -28.21 -10.09 -5.58
N GLU A 31 -26.91 -10.28 -5.84
CA GLU A 31 -25.88 -9.29 -5.53
C GLU A 31 -25.91 -8.15 -6.55
N ALA A 32 -26.17 -6.93 -6.08
CA ALA A 32 -26.14 -5.76 -6.95
C ALA A 32 -24.71 -5.57 -7.48
N GLN A 33 -24.57 -5.35 -8.80
CA GLN A 33 -23.32 -4.86 -9.36
C GLN A 33 -22.95 -3.56 -8.62
N PRO A 34 -21.75 -3.47 -8.02
CA PRO A 34 -21.30 -2.20 -7.44
C PRO A 34 -21.36 -1.16 -8.56
N PRO A 35 -21.99 0.01 -8.34
CA PRO A 35 -21.94 1.08 -9.32
C PRO A 35 -20.48 1.39 -9.58
N GLN A 36 -20.05 1.24 -10.84
CA GLN A 36 -18.73 1.63 -11.26
C GLN A 36 -18.59 3.12 -10.93
N LEU A 37 -17.74 3.45 -9.97
CA LEU A 37 -17.46 4.84 -9.62
C LEU A 37 -16.93 5.55 -10.86
N GLU A 38 -17.30 6.82 -11.04
CA GLU A 38 -16.68 7.69 -12.04
C GLU A 38 -15.16 7.67 -11.83
N VAL A 39 -14.43 7.10 -12.79
CA VAL A 39 -12.98 7.01 -12.72
C VAL A 39 -12.39 8.02 -13.69
N THR A 40 -11.60 8.96 -13.19
CA THR A 40 -10.70 9.73 -14.04
C THR A 40 -9.54 8.82 -14.47
N PRO A 41 -9.29 8.62 -15.78
CA PRO A 41 -8.19 7.79 -16.22
C PRO A 41 -6.87 8.35 -15.71
N ILE A 42 -6.13 7.53 -14.96
CA ILE A 42 -4.78 7.87 -14.50
C ILE A 42 -3.81 7.40 -15.58
N THR A 43 -2.96 8.32 -16.06
CA THR A 43 -1.86 7.99 -16.96
C THR A 43 -0.98 6.93 -16.32
N LYS A 44 -0.97 5.72 -16.89
CA LYS A 44 -0.08 4.65 -16.49
C LYS A 44 1.31 4.94 -17.05
N TYR A 45 2.20 5.46 -16.21
CA TYR A 45 3.61 5.53 -16.56
C TYR A 45 4.19 4.11 -16.61
N THR A 46 4.70 3.69 -17.76
CA THR A 46 5.49 2.46 -17.89
C THR A 46 6.82 2.67 -17.17
N SER A 47 6.82 2.51 -15.85
CA SER A 47 8.07 2.30 -15.12
C SER A 47 8.33 0.80 -15.18
N ASP A 48 9.32 0.37 -15.98
CA ASP A 48 9.86 -0.99 -15.86
C ASP A 48 10.22 -1.24 -14.40
N PRO A 49 9.55 -2.18 -13.70
CA PRO A 49 9.89 -2.48 -12.33
C PRO A 49 11.09 -3.42 -12.38
N GLY A 50 12.28 -2.87 -12.61
CA GLY A 50 13.53 -3.51 -12.20
C GLY A 50 13.64 -3.51 -10.67
N LEU A 51 12.61 -4.02 -9.99
CA LEU A 51 12.52 -4.10 -8.55
C LEU A 51 12.62 -5.58 -8.17
N VAL A 52 13.79 -6.01 -7.73
CA VAL A 52 13.96 -7.29 -7.04
C VAL A 52 12.95 -7.33 -5.89
N LEU A 53 12.05 -8.31 -5.94
CA LEU A 53 11.03 -8.55 -4.93
C LEU A 53 11.66 -8.66 -3.53
N GLY A 54 11.24 -7.76 -2.63
CA GLY A 54 11.55 -7.88 -1.20
C GLY A 54 12.08 -6.60 -0.56
N ARG A 55 11.16 -5.68 -0.24
CA ARG A 55 11.33 -4.54 0.69
C ARG A 55 12.25 -3.42 0.21
N GLN A 56 11.69 -2.58 -0.66
CA GLN A 56 12.23 -1.26 -1.01
C GLN A 56 11.63 -0.13 -0.17
N ILE A 57 10.85 -0.47 0.85
CA ILE A 57 10.16 0.46 1.71
C ILE A 57 10.29 -0.05 3.14
N ALA A 58 10.64 0.86 4.03
CA ALA A 58 10.59 0.65 5.46
C ALA A 58 9.88 1.82 6.13
N VAL A 59 9.13 1.48 7.17
CA VAL A 59 8.34 2.43 7.92
C VAL A 59 8.58 2.19 9.39
N ASN A 60 8.72 3.26 10.16
CA ASN A 60 8.60 3.23 11.61
C ASN A 60 7.61 4.30 12.06
N ARG A 61 7.50 4.54 13.38
CA ARG A 61 6.53 5.51 13.93
C ARG A 61 6.74 6.95 13.45
N THR A 62 7.95 7.31 13.02
CA THR A 62 8.33 8.69 12.73
C THR A 62 8.68 8.91 11.26
N TYR A 63 9.11 7.87 10.56
CA TYR A 63 9.70 7.97 9.23
C TYR A 63 9.18 6.90 8.28
N ILE A 64 9.06 7.30 7.02
CA ILE A 64 8.86 6.43 5.86
C ILE A 64 10.10 6.57 4.99
N VAL A 65 10.71 5.45 4.62
CA VAL A 65 11.92 5.41 3.78
C VAL A 65 11.68 4.50 2.61
N TYR A 66 11.95 4.97 1.40
CA TYR A 66 11.79 4.17 0.20
C TYR A 66 12.83 4.48 -0.87
N GLY A 67 13.19 3.45 -1.63
CA GLY A 67 14.06 3.55 -2.79
C GLY A 67 13.36 4.25 -3.96
N LEU A 68 14.14 5.03 -4.70
CA LEU A 68 13.77 5.65 -5.96
C LEU A 68 14.66 5.08 -7.08
N LYS A 69 14.29 5.35 -8.33
CA LYS A 69 15.14 5.06 -9.47
C LYS A 69 16.52 5.71 -9.31
N LEU A 70 17.54 5.10 -9.92
CA LEU A 70 18.94 5.53 -9.87
C LEU A 70 19.55 5.45 -8.47
N GLY A 71 19.03 4.58 -7.61
CA GLY A 71 19.53 4.32 -6.27
C GLY A 71 19.41 5.51 -5.30
N ASN A 72 18.56 6.48 -5.61
CA ASN A 72 18.22 7.53 -4.66
C ASN A 72 17.31 6.98 -3.56
N ILE A 73 17.37 7.55 -2.36
CA ILE A 73 16.54 7.14 -1.23
C ILE A 73 15.79 8.36 -0.70
N ARG A 74 14.47 8.22 -0.60
CA ARG A 74 13.61 9.25 -0.01
C ARG A 74 13.33 8.91 1.44
N VAL A 75 13.59 9.87 2.34
CA VAL A 75 13.17 9.82 3.74
C VAL A 75 12.09 10.88 3.95
N LEU A 76 10.94 10.46 4.46
CA LEU A 76 9.82 11.32 4.81
C LEU A 76 9.58 11.23 6.31
N ASN A 77 9.44 12.37 6.99
CA ASN A 77 8.97 12.41 8.37
C ASN A 77 7.44 12.46 8.39
N ILE A 78 6.80 11.54 9.13
CA ILE A 78 5.35 11.39 9.19
C ILE A 78 4.67 12.60 9.84
N ASN A 79 5.31 13.19 10.85
CA ASN A 79 4.72 14.27 11.65
C ASN A 79 4.92 15.66 11.02
N THR A 80 6.07 15.87 10.38
CA THR A 80 6.46 17.20 9.86
C THR A 80 6.35 17.31 8.34
N ALA A 81 6.11 16.20 7.64
CA ALA A 81 6.14 16.11 6.17
C ALA A 81 7.48 16.55 5.52
N LEU A 82 8.53 16.72 6.33
CA LEU A 82 9.87 17.05 5.85
C LEU A 82 10.45 15.90 5.02
N ARG A 83 11.23 16.28 4.01
CA ARG A 83 11.73 15.37 2.97
C ARG A 83 13.23 15.50 2.82
N SER A 84 13.93 14.39 2.95
CA SER A 84 15.37 14.29 2.67
C SER A 84 15.61 13.32 1.53
N LEU A 85 16.61 13.63 0.69
CA LEU A 85 17.00 12.80 -0.45
C LEU A 85 18.46 12.38 -0.26
N LEU A 86 18.67 11.08 -0.07
CA LEU A 86 20.01 10.50 -0.06
C LEU A 86 20.34 10.04 -1.48
N ARG A 87 21.56 10.32 -1.93
CA ARG A 87 22.04 10.08 -3.30
C ARG A 87 23.38 9.33 -3.25
N GLY A 88 23.77 8.72 -4.37
CA GLY A 88 25.07 8.08 -4.51
C GLY A 88 25.08 6.59 -4.14
N HIS A 89 23.92 5.97 -3.95
CA HIS A 89 23.82 4.52 -3.80
C HIS A 89 23.60 3.88 -5.17
N THR A 90 24.36 2.83 -5.48
CA THR A 90 24.23 2.04 -6.72
C THR A 90 23.15 0.97 -6.60
N GLN A 91 23.06 0.35 -5.41
CA GLN A 91 22.00 -0.58 -5.04
C GLN A 91 21.39 -0.18 -3.68
N VAL A 92 20.07 -0.25 -3.56
CA VAL A 92 19.36 0.16 -2.33
C VAL A 92 18.70 -1.05 -1.67
N TYR A 93 19.15 -1.38 -0.46
CA TYR A 93 18.47 -2.32 0.44
C TYR A 93 17.98 -1.56 1.67
N ILE A 94 16.67 -1.62 1.92
CA ILE A 94 16.04 -0.94 3.06
C ILE A 94 15.44 -2.00 3.99
N LEU A 95 16.00 -2.10 5.19
CA LEU A 95 15.63 -3.09 6.20
C LEU A 95 15.15 -2.39 7.47
N VAL A 96 14.12 -2.95 8.12
CA VAL A 96 13.71 -2.56 9.48
C VAL A 96 14.22 -3.62 10.44
N GLN A 97 15.04 -3.21 11.42
CA GLN A 97 15.47 -4.09 12.50
C GLN A 97 15.27 -3.41 13.85
N ARG A 98 14.39 -3.97 14.69
CA ARG A 98 14.08 -3.45 16.04
C ARG A 98 13.79 -1.95 16.03
N ASP A 99 12.85 -1.52 15.20
CA ASP A 99 12.44 -0.11 14.98
C ASP A 99 13.50 0.83 14.40
N LYS A 100 14.72 0.34 14.16
CA LYS A 100 15.75 1.06 13.41
C LYS A 100 15.59 0.82 11.91
N LEU A 101 15.62 1.93 11.18
CA LEU A 101 15.75 1.96 9.73
C LEU A 101 17.23 1.76 9.37
N LEU A 102 17.53 0.64 8.73
CA LEU A 102 18.85 0.35 8.19
C LEU A 102 18.79 0.51 6.68
N VAL A 103 19.67 1.37 6.17
CA VAL A 103 19.91 1.57 4.75
C VAL A 103 21.27 0.97 4.45
N SER A 104 21.32 -0.04 3.60
CA SER A 104 22.56 -0.64 3.12
C SER A 104 22.69 -0.43 1.62
N SER A 105 23.86 0.00 1.17
CA SER A 105 24.21 0.10 -0.25
C SER A 105 25.56 -0.56 -0.52
N MET A 106 25.61 -1.34 -1.60
CA MET A 106 26.86 -1.72 -2.26
C MET A 106 27.10 -0.80 -3.44
#